data_AF-A0A3M1NMN9-F1
#
_entry.id   AF-A0A3M1NMN9-F1
#
_cell.length_a   1.000
_cell.length_b   1.000
_cell.length_c   1.000
_cell.angle_alpha   90.00
_cell.angle_beta   90.00
_cell.angle_gamma   90.00
#
_symmetry.space_group_name_H-M   'P 1'
#
loop_
_entity.id
_entity.type
_entity.pdbx_description
1 polymer ?
#
loop_
_entity_poly.entity_id
_entity_poly.type
_entity_poly.pdbx_seq_one_letter_code
_entity_poly.pdbx_strand_id
1 'polypeptide(L)'
;MHQIIKRNLTHIVFWTTIVFSLLALVLVLLLEAHPAWLLASTAYNLWSVVKSETTGFVKVKEMRRAFEPPRHFSGLQILLIVILMLGQIVAMLASWLL
;
A
#
# COMPACT_ATOMS: atom_id res chain seq x y z
N MET A 1 14.06 1.04 -20.72
CA MET A 1 12.76 0.91 -20.01
C MET A 1 12.85 0.10 -18.71
N HIS A 2 13.39 -1.13 -18.73
CA HIS A 2 13.41 -2.04 -17.57
C HIS A 2 14.14 -1.50 -16.32
N GLN A 3 15.19 -0.67 -16.48
CA GLN A 3 15.90 -0.06 -15.35
C GLN A 3 15.12 1.08 -14.67
N ILE A 4 14.32 1.84 -15.41
CA ILE A 4 13.50 2.95 -14.89
C ILE A 4 12.38 2.40 -13.99
N ILE A 5 11.74 1.31 -14.42
CA ILE A 5 10.68 0.64 -13.65
C ILE A 5 11.23 0.11 -12.32
N LYS A 6 12.41 -0.54 -12.33
CA LYS A 6 13.06 -1.02 -11.10
C LYS A 6 13.38 0.10 -10.12
N ARG A 7 13.80 1.27 -10.62
CA ARG A 7 14.15 2.43 -9.80
C ARG A 7 12.93 3.02 -9.07
N ASN A 8 11.80 3.02 -9.75
CA ASN A 8 10.56 3.63 -9.25
C ASN A 8 9.61 2.59 -8.63
N LEU A 9 10.02 1.32 -8.51
CA LEU A 9 9.14 0.22 -8.10
C LEU A 9 8.48 0.49 -6.74
N THR A 10 9.25 0.95 -5.75
CA THR A 10 8.71 1.29 -4.42
C THR A 10 7.66 2.39 -4.49
N HIS A 11 7.87 3.42 -5.32
CA HIS A 11 6.87 4.47 -5.53
C HIS A 11 5.64 3.94 -6.26
N ILE A 12 5.81 3.07 -7.25
CA ILE A 12 4.70 2.42 -7.95
C ILE A 12 3.88 1.61 -6.96
N VAL A 13 4.51 0.75 -6.15
CA VAL A 13 3.81 -0.06 -5.14
C VAL A 13 3.13 0.81 -4.10
N PHE A 14 3.76 1.91 -3.69
CA PHE A 14 3.12 2.87 -2.79
C PHE A 14 1.85 3.44 -3.42
N TRP A 15 1.93 4.01 -4.63
CA TRP A 15 0.78 4.60 -5.30
C TRP A 15 -0.32 3.58 -5.60
N THR A 16 0.02 2.33 -5.94
CA THR A 16 -0.98 1.27 -6.10
C THR A 16 -1.67 0.95 -4.78
N THR A 17 -0.92 0.93 -3.68
CA THR A 17 -1.47 0.76 -2.31
C THR A 17 -2.48 1.88 -2.00
N ILE A 18 -2.14 3.14 -2.31
CA ILE A 18 -3.04 4.29 -2.11
C ILE A 18 -4.30 4.17 -2.96
N VAL A 19 -4.16 3.98 -4.27
CA VAL A 19 -5.30 3.93 -5.19
C VAL A 19 -6.23 2.77 -4.84
N PHE A 20 -5.67 1.60 -4.55
CA PHE A 20 -6.45 0.43 -4.18
C PHE A 20 -7.18 0.64 -2.84
N SER A 21 -6.53 1.33 -1.89
CA SER A 21 -7.16 1.64 -0.60
C SER A 21 -8.32 2.63 -0.74
N LEU A 22 -8.13 3.69 -1.55
CA LEU A 22 -9.19 4.66 -1.81
C LEU A 22 -10.36 4.03 -2.56
N LEU A 23 -10.09 3.19 -3.57
CA LEU A 23 -11.14 2.46 -4.28
C LEU A 23 -11.95 1.56 -3.35
N ALA A 24 -11.28 0.80 -2.47
CA ALA A 24 -11.97 -0.03 -1.49
C ALA A 24 -12.81 0.80 -0.52
N LEU A 25 -12.33 1.97 -0.09
CA LEU A 25 -13.07 2.87 0.79
C LEU A 25 -14.32 3.45 0.09
N VAL A 26 -14.19 3.89 -1.16
CA VAL A 26 -15.32 4.37 -1.97
C VAL A 26 -16.34 3.26 -2.21
N LEU A 27 -15.89 2.04 -2.48
CA LEU A 27 -16.75 0.87 -2.65
C LEU A 27 -17.57 0.57 -1.39
N VAL A 28 -16.93 0.62 -0.22
CA VAL A 28 -17.61 0.38 1.07
C VAL A 28 -18.65 1.46 1.36
N LEU A 29 -18.33 2.74 1.09
CA LEU A 29 -19.23 3.86 1.38
C LEU A 29 -20.39 3.98 0.39
N LEU A 30 -20.20 3.69 -0.90
CA LEU A 30 -21.21 3.96 -1.93
C LEU A 30 -22.00 2.73 -2.38
N LEU A 31 -21.41 1.53 -2.30
CA LEU A 31 -21.97 0.33 -2.94
C LEU A 31 -22.31 -0.79 -1.95
N GLU A 32 -22.26 -0.53 -0.64
CA GLU A 32 -22.36 -1.56 0.41
C GLU A 32 -21.49 -2.77 0.06
N ALA A 33 -20.31 -2.49 -0.48
CA ALA A 33 -19.53 -3.51 -1.17
C ALA A 33 -19.13 -4.64 -0.21
N HIS A 34 -19.21 -5.87 -0.73
CA HIS A 34 -18.94 -7.09 0.01
C HIS A 34 -17.61 -6.98 0.79
N PRO A 35 -17.54 -7.45 2.06
CA PRO A 35 -16.35 -7.35 2.92
C PRO A 35 -15.08 -7.98 2.30
N ALA A 36 -15.24 -8.78 1.25
CA ALA A 36 -14.15 -9.34 0.45
C ALA A 36 -13.22 -8.27 -0.16
N TRP A 37 -13.76 -7.13 -0.61
CA TRP A 37 -12.94 -6.05 -1.19
C TRP A 37 -12.06 -5.38 -0.14
N LEU A 38 -12.61 -5.18 1.06
CA LEU A 38 -11.88 -4.61 2.18
C LEU A 38 -10.79 -5.57 2.66
N LEU A 39 -11.09 -6.88 2.76
CA LEU A 39 -10.09 -7.90 3.07
C LEU A 39 -8.98 -7.95 2.02
N ALA A 40 -9.31 -7.88 0.73
CA ALA A 40 -8.31 -7.87 -0.34
C ALA A 40 -7.41 -6.63 -0.27
N SER A 41 -7.98 -5.44 -0.05
CA SER A 41 -7.20 -4.21 0.12
C SER A 41 -6.32 -4.25 1.35
N THR A 42 -6.86 -4.70 2.49
CA THR A 42 -6.14 -4.82 3.76
C THR A 42 -4.99 -5.82 3.64
N ALA A 43 -5.22 -6.98 3.02
CA ALA A 43 -4.20 -8.00 2.80
C ALA A 43 -3.09 -7.49 1.86
N TYR A 44 -3.43 -6.76 0.80
CA TYR A 44 -2.45 -6.15 -0.10
C TYR A 44 -1.59 -5.10 0.62
N ASN A 45 -2.21 -4.24 1.42
CA ASN A 45 -1.52 -3.21 2.20
C ASN A 45 -0.58 -3.83 3.25
N LEU A 46 -1.06 -4.86 3.96
CA LEU A 46 -0.23 -5.57 4.93
C LEU A 46 0.95 -6.27 4.23
N TRP A 47 0.69 -6.96 3.13
CA TRP A 47 1.75 -7.58 2.33
C TRP A 47 2.77 -6.55 1.85
N SER A 48 2.35 -5.37 1.38
CA SER A 48 3.27 -4.35 0.88
C SER A 48 4.14 -3.79 2.01
N VAL A 49 3.60 -3.56 3.20
CA VAL A 49 4.38 -3.13 4.38
C VAL A 49 5.35 -4.22 4.83
N VAL A 50 4.89 -5.47 5.00
CA VAL A 50 5.76 -6.59 5.41
C VAL A 50 6.86 -6.84 4.37
N LYS A 51 6.52 -6.79 3.08
CA LYS A 51 7.48 -6.98 1.99
C LYS A 51 8.52 -5.87 1.97
N SER A 52 8.05 -4.63 2.16
CA SER A 52 8.90 -3.46 2.33
C SER A 52 9.90 -3.73 3.45
N GLU A 53 9.47 -4.03 4.69
CA GLU A 53 10.39 -4.18 5.83
C GLU A 53 11.35 -5.37 5.71
N THR A 54 10.86 -6.55 5.30
CA THR A 54 11.65 -7.79 5.33
C THR A 54 12.74 -7.85 4.27
N THR A 55 12.42 -7.46 3.03
CA THR A 55 13.29 -7.70 1.87
C THR A 55 13.47 -6.49 0.99
N GLY A 56 12.64 -5.45 1.16
CA GLY A 56 12.53 -4.35 0.23
C GLY A 56 11.98 -4.79 -1.13
N PHE A 57 11.55 -3.83 -1.93
CA PHE A 57 11.02 -4.11 -3.27
C PHE A 57 12.12 -4.26 -4.32
N VAL A 58 13.29 -3.66 -4.07
CA VAL A 58 14.40 -3.62 -5.03
C VAL A 58 15.59 -4.40 -4.46
N LYS A 59 15.95 -5.51 -5.12
CA LYS A 59 17.17 -6.27 -4.82
C LYS A 59 18.37 -5.57 -5.43
N VAL A 60 19.25 -5.00 -4.62
CA VAL A 60 20.52 -4.43 -5.07
C VAL A 60 21.60 -5.50 -4.95
N LYS A 61 22.12 -5.98 -6.08
CA LYS A 61 23.39 -6.70 -6.13
C LYS A 61 24.47 -5.63 -6.03
N GLU A 62 24.99 -5.42 -4.83
CA GLU A 62 26.22 -4.66 -4.52
C GLU A 62 26.50 -3.43 -5.39
N MET A 63 26.12 -2.21 -4.97
CA MET A 63 26.92 -1.02 -5.29
C MET A 63 26.67 0.11 -4.32
N ARG A 64 27.71 0.40 -3.53
CA ARG A 64 27.95 1.66 -2.82
C ARG A 64 27.95 2.83 -3.82
N ARG A 65 26.82 3.48 -4.12
CA ARG A 65 26.82 4.77 -4.85
C ARG A 65 25.68 5.66 -4.36
N ALA A 66 25.93 6.97 -4.28
CA ALA A 66 25.09 8.03 -3.74
C ALA A 66 23.68 8.22 -4.37
N PHE A 67 23.22 7.29 -5.22
CA PHE A 67 21.92 7.29 -5.91
C PHE A 67 21.25 5.92 -5.79
N GLU A 68 21.15 5.37 -4.57
CA GLU A 68 20.36 4.16 -4.36
C GLU A 68 18.86 4.46 -4.45
N PRO A 69 18.09 3.69 -5.25
CA PRO A 69 16.64 3.82 -5.26
C PRO A 69 16.06 3.47 -3.87
N PRO A 70 14.96 4.13 -3.46
CA PRO A 70 14.31 3.82 -2.20
C PRO A 70 13.84 2.36 -2.22
N ARG A 71 14.40 1.53 -1.33
CA ARG A 71 14.11 0.08 -1.25
C ARG A 71 12.90 -0.25 -0.39
N HIS A 72 12.66 0.61 0.60
CA HIS A 72 11.66 0.48 1.63
C HIS A 72 10.72 1.69 1.56
N PHE A 73 9.51 1.53 2.08
CA PHE A 73 8.67 2.65 2.41
C PHE A 73 9.34 3.51 3.49
N SER A 74 9.16 4.83 3.37
CA SER A 74 9.51 5.74 4.47
C SER A 74 8.53 5.58 5.64
N GLY A 75 8.93 5.98 6.84
CA GLY A 75 8.04 5.95 8.00
C GLY A 75 6.72 6.71 7.78
N LEU A 76 6.77 7.83 7.04
CA LEU A 76 5.57 8.57 6.63
C LEU A 76 4.68 7.78 5.68
N GLN A 77 5.26 7.03 4.74
CA GLN A 77 4.49 6.18 3.82
C GLN A 77 3.81 5.03 4.56
N ILE A 78 4.50 4.39 5.51
CA ILE A 78 3.92 3.33 6.34
C ILE A 78 2.78 3.90 7.20
N LEU A 79 3.00 5.03 7.87
CA LEU A 79 1.98 5.71 8.66
C LEU A 79 0.73 6.01 7.83
N LEU A 80 0.92 6.49 6.60
CA LEU A 80 -0.20 6.82 5.71
C LEU A 80 -0.98 5.57 5.27
N ILE A 81 -0.30 4.45 4.99
CA ILE A 81 -0.95 3.16 4.70
C ILE A 81 -1.77 2.68 5.91
N VAL A 82 -1.21 2.79 7.12
CA VAL A 82 -1.90 2.41 8.37
C VAL A 82 -3.15 3.26 8.59
N ILE A 83 -3.05 4.58 8.42
CA ILE A 83 -4.20 5.49 8.53
C ILE A 83 -5.31 5.11 7.53
N LEU A 84 -4.94 4.78 6.29
CA LEU A 84 -5.91 4.35 5.29
C LEU A 84 -6.60 3.03 5.67
N MET A 85 -5.85 2.04 6.17
CA MET A 85 -6.42 0.78 6.64
C MET A 85 -7.39 0.99 7.81
N LEU A 86 -7.02 1.84 8.78
CA LEU A 86 -7.90 2.20 9.89
C LEU A 86 -9.16 2.91 9.40
N GLY A 87 -9.02 3.84 8.46
CA GLY A 87 -10.15 4.56 7.84
C GLY A 87 -11.13 3.61 7.15
N GLN A 88 -10.64 2.58 6.45
CA GLN A 88 -11.48 1.56 5.84
C GLN A 88 -12.28 0.76 6.87
N ILE A 89 -11.62 0.33 7.97
CA ILE A 89 -12.27 -0.42 9.05
C ILE A 89 -13.36 0.42 9.71
N VAL A 90 -13.07 1.69 10.02
CA VAL A 90 -14.03 2.62 10.62
C VAL A 90 -15.20 2.85 9.67
N ALA A 91 -14.94 3.07 8.37
CA ALA A 91 -15.99 3.24 7.36
C ALA A 91 -16.91 2.02 7.26
N MET A 92 -16.35 0.81 7.30
CA MET A 92 -17.13 -0.43 7.30
C MET A 92 -17.97 -0.56 8.56
N LEU A 93 -17.41 -0.28 9.75
CA LEU A 93 -18.19 -0.33 10.99
C LEU A 93 -19.32 0.69 10.98
N ALA A 94 -19.08 1.90 10.48
CA ALA A 94 -20.09 2.94 10.35
C ALA A 94 -21.20 2.53 9.38
N SER A 95 -20.87 1.89 8.25
CA SER A 95 -21.88 1.44 7.28
C SER A 95 -22.74 0.27 7.79
N TRP A 96 -22.31 -0.45 8.83
CA TRP A 96 -23.10 -1.52 9.47
C TRP A 96 -24.02 -1.01 10.58
N LEU A 97 -23.82 0.22 11.06
CA LEU A 97 -24.59 0.82 12.15
C LEU A 97 -25.71 1.75 11.66
N LEU A 98 -25.68 2.15 10.39
CA LEU A 98 -26.69 2.99 9.72
C LEU A 98 -27.68 2.12 8.94
#